data_AF-Q4RGN0-F1
#
_entry.id   AF-Q4RGN0-F1
#
_cell.length_a   1.000
_cell.length_b   1.000
_cell.length_c   1.000
_cell.angle_alpha   90.00
_cell.angle_beta   90.00
_cell.angle_gamma   90.00
#
_symmetry.space_group_name_H-M   'P 1'
#
loop_
_entity.id
_entity.type
_entity.pdbx_description
1 polymer ?
#
loop_
_entity_poly.entity_id
_entity_poly.type
_entity_poly.pdbx_seq_one_letter_code
_entity_poly.pdbx_strand_id
1 'polypeptide(L)'
;AWFLDNNEDDQRKPHRQNPNCPVSMEQLKKLGVFHWKLNADVYETDPELEKIRKDHGYSYMDIITIHRDTLSNYEEKLKVFFDEHLHLDDEIRYILDGTAYFDVRDKEDRWIRIAMNKGDMITLPAGIYHRFTVDETLNADVYETDPELEKIRKDHGYSYMDIITIHRDTLSNYEEKLKVFFDEHLHLDDEIRYILDGTAYFDVRDKEDRWIRIAMNKGDMITLPAGIYHRFTVDETSNERRLLQNYTKAMRLFVGEPVWKAYNRPADHFEIRQKYAASLQ
;
A
#
# COMPACT_ATOMS: atom_id res chain seq x y z
N ALA A 1 -11.28 16.11 1.91
CA ALA A 1 -10.78 16.45 3.26
C ALA A 1 -11.91 16.33 4.29
N TRP A 2 -11.61 16.33 5.58
CA TRP A 2 -12.58 16.30 6.68
C TRP A 2 -12.01 16.94 7.93
N PHE A 3 -12.86 17.38 8.86
CA PHE A 3 -12.40 17.83 10.18
C PHE A 3 -11.97 16.64 11.03
N LEU A 4 -10.87 16.80 11.78
CA LEU A 4 -10.38 15.75 12.68
C LEU A 4 -11.28 15.61 13.91
N ASP A 5 -11.31 14.40 14.47
CA ASP A 5 -11.74 14.20 15.85
C ASP A 5 -10.70 14.76 16.85
N ASN A 6 -11.02 14.69 18.15
CA ASN A 6 -10.14 15.13 19.23
C ASN A 6 -9.36 13.96 19.84
N ASN A 7 -9.23 12.82 19.13
CA ASN A 7 -8.52 11.67 19.64
C ASN A 7 -7.00 11.81 19.41
N GLU A 8 -6.22 11.36 20.39
CA GLU A 8 -4.74 11.35 20.36
C GLU A 8 -4.17 9.99 19.97
N ASP A 9 -4.98 9.11 19.37
CA ASP A 9 -4.54 7.87 18.73
C ASP A 9 -3.47 8.14 17.64
N ASP A 10 -2.92 7.06 17.07
CA ASP A 10 -1.88 7.13 16.03
C ASP A 10 -2.23 8.14 14.93
N GLN A 11 -1.41 9.19 14.83
CA GLN A 11 -1.55 10.29 13.88
C GLN A 11 -1.74 9.87 12.43
N ARG A 12 -1.33 8.65 12.06
CA ARG A 12 -1.43 8.08 10.71
C ARG A 12 -2.83 7.54 10.39
N LYS A 13 -3.73 7.46 11.37
CA LYS A 13 -5.14 7.03 11.20
C LYS A 13 -5.98 8.09 10.50
N PRO A 14 -7.16 7.78 9.96
CA PRO A 14 -8.00 8.82 9.36
C PRO A 14 -8.50 9.92 10.31
N HIS A 15 -8.66 9.66 11.62
CA HIS A 15 -9.20 10.61 12.62
C HIS A 15 -10.50 11.31 12.18
N ARG A 16 -11.48 10.57 11.66
CA ARG A 16 -12.77 11.13 11.26
C ARG A 16 -13.68 11.30 12.48
N GLN A 17 -14.33 12.45 12.59
CA GLN A 17 -15.45 12.63 13.51
C GLN A 17 -16.56 11.60 13.22
N ASN A 18 -17.34 11.25 14.24
CA ASN A 18 -18.55 10.44 14.11
C ASN A 18 -19.77 11.23 14.67
N PRO A 19 -20.65 11.77 13.81
CA PRO A 19 -20.67 11.63 12.34
C PRO A 19 -19.56 12.41 11.64
N ASN A 20 -19.17 11.95 10.43
CA ASN A 20 -18.10 12.58 9.65
C ASN A 20 -18.48 14.00 9.21
N CYS A 21 -17.56 14.95 9.35
CA CYS A 21 -17.71 16.33 8.92
C CYS A 21 -16.79 16.60 7.71
N PRO A 22 -17.28 16.43 6.46
CA PRO A 22 -16.45 16.58 5.27
C PRO A 22 -16.13 18.05 4.97
N VAL A 23 -14.96 18.28 4.36
CA VAL A 23 -14.53 19.58 3.84
C VAL A 23 -14.37 19.49 2.33
N SER A 24 -15.08 20.36 1.62
CA SER A 24 -15.07 20.46 0.16
C SER A 24 -13.83 21.17 -0.37
N MET A 25 -13.53 20.96 -1.65
CA MET A 25 -12.43 21.66 -2.33
C MET A 25 -12.63 23.18 -2.34
N GLU A 26 -13.87 23.66 -2.39
CA GLU A 26 -14.17 25.09 -2.35
C GLU A 26 -13.84 25.71 -0.99
N GLN A 27 -14.06 24.96 0.11
CA GLN A 27 -13.64 25.38 1.45
C GLN A 27 -12.12 25.41 1.58
N LEU A 28 -11.41 24.39 1.10
CA LEU A 28 -9.94 24.38 1.07
C LEU A 28 -9.37 25.56 0.26
N LYS A 29 -9.96 25.85 -0.89
CA LYS A 29 -9.56 27.00 -1.72
C LYS A 29 -9.75 28.34 -1.00
N LYS A 30 -10.78 28.48 -0.15
CA LYS A 30 -10.97 29.67 0.71
C LYS A 30 -9.90 29.82 1.80
N LEU A 31 -9.18 28.74 2.12
CA LEU A 31 -7.98 28.75 2.97
C LEU A 31 -6.69 28.96 2.17
N GLY A 32 -6.77 29.07 0.84
CA GLY A 32 -5.62 29.18 -0.06
C GLY A 32 -4.96 27.83 -0.40
N VAL A 33 -5.55 26.71 0.02
CA VAL A 33 -5.07 25.37 -0.33
C VAL A 33 -5.56 24.99 -1.72
N PHE A 34 -4.64 24.65 -2.61
CA PHE A 34 -4.92 24.21 -3.98
C PHE A 34 -4.55 22.75 -4.16
N HIS A 35 -5.28 22.06 -5.04
CA HIS A 35 -5.05 20.65 -5.35
C HIS A 35 -5.27 20.38 -6.84
N TRP A 36 -4.49 19.44 -7.37
CA TRP A 36 -4.58 18.94 -8.73
C TRP A 36 -4.44 17.42 -8.75
N LYS A 37 -5.07 16.79 -9.74
CA LYS A 37 -4.86 15.38 -10.07
C LYS A 37 -4.10 15.30 -11.39
N LEU A 38 -2.92 14.69 -11.36
CA LEU A 38 -1.98 14.60 -12.47
C LEU A 38 -1.56 13.14 -12.69
N ASN A 39 -0.84 12.88 -13.78
CA ASN A 39 -0.30 11.55 -14.07
C ASN A 39 1.12 11.41 -13.51
N ALA A 40 1.25 10.80 -12.33
CA ALA A 40 2.53 10.60 -11.66
C ALA A 40 3.51 9.71 -12.44
N ASP A 41 3.03 8.82 -13.32
CA ASP A 41 3.91 7.90 -14.06
C ASP A 41 4.73 8.60 -15.16
N VAL A 42 4.31 9.81 -15.57
CA VAL A 42 4.97 10.60 -16.61
C VAL A 42 5.42 11.97 -16.10
N TYR A 43 5.56 12.14 -14.78
CA TYR A 43 5.78 13.43 -14.14
C TYR A 43 6.95 14.25 -14.74
N GLU A 44 8.00 13.59 -15.23
CA GLU A 44 9.15 14.26 -15.87
C GLU A 44 8.79 14.98 -17.17
N THR A 45 7.72 14.54 -17.84
CA THR A 45 7.28 15.01 -19.16
C THR A 45 5.81 15.45 -19.19
N ASP A 46 5.16 15.52 -18.02
CA ASP A 46 3.74 15.86 -17.92
C ASP A 46 3.53 17.35 -18.30
N PRO A 47 2.85 17.64 -19.43
CA PRO A 47 2.64 19.03 -19.86
C PRO A 47 1.72 19.81 -18.91
N GLU A 48 0.85 19.13 -18.16
CA GLU A 48 0.00 19.79 -17.17
C GLU A 48 0.83 20.23 -15.96
N LEU A 49 1.75 19.40 -15.50
CA LEU A 49 2.70 19.76 -14.44
C LEU A 49 3.61 20.91 -14.90
N GLU A 50 4.15 20.86 -16.12
CA GLU A 50 4.97 21.94 -16.68
C GLU A 50 4.21 23.28 -16.69
N LYS A 51 2.94 23.24 -17.12
CA LYS A 51 2.07 24.42 -17.11
C LYS A 51 1.84 24.96 -15.71
N ILE A 52 1.50 24.11 -14.73
CA ILE A 52 1.30 24.54 -13.33
C ILE A 52 2.57 25.18 -12.78
N ARG A 53 3.73 24.55 -13.01
CA ARG A 53 5.02 25.09 -12.58
C ARG A 53 5.31 26.45 -13.20
N LYS A 54 5.02 26.62 -14.49
CA LYS A 54 5.22 27.89 -15.19
C LYS A 54 4.28 28.98 -14.68
N ASP A 55 3.00 28.66 -14.51
CA ASP A 55 1.96 29.61 -14.07
C ASP A 55 2.20 30.08 -12.63
N HIS A 56 2.78 29.22 -11.78
CA HIS A 56 3.07 29.51 -10.37
C HIS A 56 4.54 29.84 -10.07
N GLY A 57 5.42 29.83 -11.07
CA GLY A 57 6.84 30.18 -10.91
C GLY A 57 7.71 29.13 -10.19
N TYR A 58 7.32 27.86 -10.19
CA TYR A 58 8.04 26.77 -9.52
C TYR A 58 9.30 26.34 -10.30
N SER A 59 10.45 26.88 -9.91
CA SER A 59 11.72 26.74 -10.63
C SER A 59 12.56 25.53 -10.20
N TYR A 60 12.35 24.99 -9.01
CA TYR A 60 13.12 23.88 -8.44
C TYR A 60 12.22 22.72 -8.04
N MET A 61 12.74 21.50 -8.11
CA MET A 61 12.10 20.31 -7.57
C MET A 61 13.16 19.34 -7.07
N ASP A 62 12.82 18.62 -6.00
CA ASP A 62 13.51 17.45 -5.49
C ASP A 62 12.50 16.32 -5.27
N ILE A 63 13.00 15.11 -5.04
CA ILE A 63 12.19 13.93 -4.76
C ILE A 63 12.69 13.35 -3.45
N ILE A 64 11.75 13.11 -2.52
CA ILE A 64 12.00 12.47 -1.24
C ILE A 64 11.08 11.26 -1.09
N THR A 65 11.66 10.12 -0.68
CA THR A 65 10.91 8.92 -0.30
C THR A 65 10.83 8.85 1.22
N ILE A 66 9.64 9.06 1.78
CA ILE A 66 9.37 8.94 3.21
C ILE A 66 8.90 7.52 3.49
N HIS A 67 9.87 6.61 3.62
CA HIS A 67 9.62 5.20 3.94
C HIS A 67 10.62 4.73 5.00
N ARG A 68 10.19 3.78 5.85
CA ARG A 68 10.97 3.28 6.99
C ARG A 68 12.32 2.70 6.57
N ASP A 69 12.36 2.00 5.45
CA ASP A 69 13.57 1.35 4.93
C ASP A 69 14.53 2.34 4.21
N THR A 70 14.02 3.46 3.68
CA THR A 70 14.82 4.37 2.84
C THR A 70 15.20 5.66 3.55
N LEU A 71 14.42 6.09 4.53
CA LEU A 71 14.64 7.35 5.24
C LEU A 71 15.36 7.09 6.56
N SER A 72 16.62 7.52 6.64
CA SER A 72 17.37 7.52 7.90
C SER A 72 16.65 8.36 8.97
N ASN A 73 16.62 7.83 10.20
CA ASN A 73 15.88 8.40 11.34
C ASN A 73 14.40 8.64 11.01
N TYR A 74 13.76 7.69 10.33
CA TYR A 74 12.37 7.76 9.89
C TYR A 74 11.42 8.26 10.98
N GLU A 75 11.46 7.67 12.18
CA GLU A 75 10.56 8.03 13.28
C GLU A 75 10.75 9.47 13.77
N GLU A 76 12.01 9.91 13.92
CA GLU A 76 12.31 11.28 14.35
C GLU A 76 11.88 12.30 13.28
N LYS A 77 12.13 12.00 12.00
CA LYS A 77 11.72 12.87 10.90
C LYS A 77 10.21 12.94 10.74
N LEU A 78 9.52 11.80 10.85
CA LEU A 78 8.07 11.76 10.77
C LEU A 78 7.43 12.55 11.92
N LYS A 79 8.03 12.49 13.11
CA LYS A 79 7.64 13.34 14.23
C LYS A 79 7.83 14.82 13.92
N VAL A 80 8.99 15.23 13.40
CA VAL A 80 9.25 16.63 13.01
C VAL A 80 8.27 17.12 11.94
N PHE A 81 7.93 16.27 10.96
CA PHE A 81 6.93 16.63 9.94
C PHE A 81 5.51 16.73 10.51
N PHE A 82 5.21 16.00 11.59
CA PHE A 82 3.89 16.03 12.21
C PHE A 82 3.74 17.11 13.30
N ASP A 83 4.85 17.59 13.86
CA ASP A 83 4.84 18.77 14.73
C ASP A 83 4.27 19.96 13.93
N GLU A 84 3.32 20.70 14.51
CA GLU A 84 2.67 21.83 13.83
C GLU A 84 3.70 22.93 13.48
N HIS A 85 3.75 23.31 12.21
CA HIS A 85 4.68 24.31 11.71
C HIS A 85 4.07 25.16 10.59
N LEU A 86 4.83 26.15 10.13
CA LEU A 86 4.50 26.95 8.95
C LEU A 86 5.77 27.26 8.15
N HIS A 87 5.56 27.63 6.90
CA HIS A 87 6.60 28.10 6.00
C HIS A 87 6.33 29.54 5.56
N LEU A 88 7.40 30.29 5.26
CA LEU A 88 7.31 31.68 4.78
C LEU A 88 7.01 31.77 3.27
N ASP A 89 7.21 30.66 2.56
CA ASP A 89 6.87 30.46 1.17
C ASP A 89 5.80 29.35 1.07
N ASP A 90 5.16 29.23 -0.09
CA ASP A 90 4.22 28.15 -0.35
C ASP A 90 4.93 26.78 -0.26
N GLU A 91 4.31 25.81 0.42
CA GLU A 91 4.77 24.43 0.39
C GLU A 91 4.02 23.66 -0.71
N ILE A 92 4.78 23.04 -1.60
CA ILE A 92 4.23 22.29 -2.74
C ILE A 92 4.68 20.84 -2.63
N ARG A 93 3.72 19.93 -2.75
CA ARG A 93 3.95 18.49 -2.64
C ARG A 93 3.19 17.77 -3.74
N TYR A 94 3.90 16.92 -4.49
CA TYR A 94 3.32 16.08 -5.53
C TYR A 94 3.60 14.61 -5.18
N ILE A 95 2.54 13.83 -4.96
CA ILE A 95 2.66 12.43 -4.55
C ILE A 95 2.93 11.57 -5.79
N LEU A 96 4.20 11.16 -5.96
CA LEU A 96 4.60 10.28 -7.06
C LEU A 96 4.25 8.80 -6.79
N ASP A 97 4.20 8.41 -5.52
CA ASP A 97 3.78 7.08 -5.08
C ASP A 97 3.32 7.08 -3.61
N GLY A 98 2.57 6.06 -3.20
CA GLY A 98 2.04 5.90 -1.85
C GLY A 98 0.86 6.82 -1.51
N THR A 99 0.59 6.95 -0.21
CA THR A 99 -0.44 7.85 0.31
C THR A 99 0.05 8.60 1.56
N ALA A 100 -0.60 9.72 1.87
CA ALA A 100 -0.26 10.56 3.01
C ALA A 100 -1.43 11.45 3.44
N TYR A 101 -1.25 12.10 4.59
CA TYR A 101 -2.14 13.14 5.11
C TYR A 101 -1.39 14.46 5.28
N PHE A 102 -2.02 15.54 4.82
CA PHE A 102 -1.71 16.90 5.26
C PHE A 102 -2.84 17.39 6.16
N ASP A 103 -2.49 17.95 7.31
CA ASP A 103 -3.45 18.66 8.15
C ASP A 103 -3.21 20.17 8.06
N VAL A 104 -4.28 20.95 7.95
CA VAL A 104 -4.23 22.41 7.96
C VAL A 104 -5.24 22.98 8.95
N ARG A 105 -4.95 24.18 9.49
CA ARG A 105 -5.91 24.92 10.31
C ARG A 105 -6.91 25.68 9.46
N ASP A 106 -8.18 25.66 9.87
CA ASP A 106 -9.18 26.60 9.37
C ASP A 106 -9.15 27.93 10.15
N LYS A 107 -10.07 28.85 9.81
CA LYS A 107 -10.15 30.17 10.47
C LYS A 107 -10.66 30.13 11.91
N GLU A 108 -11.22 29.01 12.35
CA GLU A 108 -11.72 28.77 13.70
C GLU A 108 -10.73 27.93 14.51
N ASP A 109 -9.49 27.81 14.03
CA ASP A 109 -8.41 27.01 14.64
C ASP A 109 -8.73 25.51 14.74
N ARG A 110 -9.51 24.97 13.81
CA ARG A 110 -9.81 23.52 13.75
C ARG A 110 -8.93 22.84 12.72
N TRP A 111 -8.53 21.61 13.02
CA TRP A 111 -7.78 20.77 12.09
C TRP A 111 -8.67 20.21 10.98
N ILE A 112 -8.19 20.32 9.74
CA ILE A 112 -8.74 19.68 8.55
C ILE A 112 -7.69 18.73 7.99
N ARG A 113 -8.02 17.44 7.87
CA ARG A 113 -7.20 16.40 7.26
C ARG A 113 -7.50 16.25 5.78
N ILE A 114 -6.44 16.27 4.98
CA ILE A 114 -6.47 16.14 3.53
C ILE A 114 -5.73 14.85 3.17
N ALA A 115 -6.49 13.84 2.73
CA ALA A 115 -5.92 12.60 2.21
C ALA A 115 -5.34 12.82 0.81
N MET A 116 -4.12 12.34 0.59
CA MET A 116 -3.37 12.46 -0.65
C MET A 116 -2.94 11.06 -1.10
N ASN A 117 -3.08 10.77 -2.39
CA ASN A 117 -2.69 9.51 -3.02
C ASN A 117 -1.78 9.81 -4.22
N LYS A 118 -1.13 8.78 -4.78
CA LYS A 118 -0.42 8.87 -6.05
C LYS A 118 -1.17 9.71 -7.10
N GLY A 119 -0.48 10.67 -7.70
CA GLY A 119 -1.02 11.63 -8.67
C GLY A 119 -1.68 12.86 -8.06
N ASP A 120 -1.83 12.96 -6.74
CA ASP A 120 -2.33 14.18 -6.09
C ASP A 120 -1.18 15.17 -5.87
N MET A 121 -1.37 16.42 -6.33
CA MET A 121 -0.50 17.56 -6.03
C MET A 121 -1.25 18.54 -5.15
N ILE A 122 -0.59 19.08 -4.13
CA ILE A 122 -1.13 20.09 -3.21
C ILE A 122 -0.18 21.27 -3.09
N THR A 123 -0.75 22.46 -2.98
CA THR A 123 -0.03 23.67 -2.57
C THR A 123 -0.68 24.21 -1.30
N LEU A 124 0.13 24.34 -0.25
CA LEU A 124 -0.22 25.01 1.00
C LEU A 124 0.33 26.44 0.96
N PRO A 125 -0.51 27.46 1.21
CA PRO A 125 -0.07 28.85 1.09
C PRO A 125 0.89 29.23 2.21
N ALA A 126 1.83 30.13 1.91
CA ALA A 126 2.72 30.73 2.90
C ALA A 126 1.95 31.19 4.16
N GLY A 127 2.48 30.85 5.33
CA GLY A 127 1.94 31.24 6.63
C GLY A 127 0.77 30.40 7.16
N ILE A 128 0.30 29.39 6.43
CA ILE A 128 -0.69 28.44 6.99
C ILE A 128 -0.01 27.50 7.98
N TYR A 129 -0.61 27.30 9.16
CA TYR A 129 -0.20 26.23 10.05
C TYR A 129 -0.63 24.89 9.48
N HIS A 130 0.33 23.98 9.36
CA HIS A 130 0.13 22.66 8.81
C HIS A 130 1.04 21.63 9.46
N ARG A 131 0.77 20.36 9.15
CA ARG A 131 1.61 19.21 9.50
C ARG A 131 1.38 18.09 8.49
N PHE A 132 2.32 17.16 8.45
CA PHE A 132 2.34 16.06 7.50
C PHE A 132 2.55 14.72 8.20
N THR A 133 1.88 13.69 7.73
CA THR A 133 2.22 12.30 8.07
C THR A 133 1.88 11.35 6.93
N VAL A 134 2.50 10.18 6.90
CA VAL A 134 2.08 9.08 6.00
C VAL A 134 0.87 8.38 6.59
N ASP A 135 0.16 7.57 5.81
CA ASP A 135 -0.90 6.72 6.35
C ASP A 135 -0.35 5.49 7.09
N GLU A 136 -1.25 4.74 7.73
CA GLU A 136 -0.89 3.46 8.32
C GLU A 136 -0.66 2.42 7.22
N THR A 137 0.55 1.90 7.16
CA THR A 137 0.89 0.69 6.43
C THR A 137 1.28 -0.40 7.42
N LEU A 138 1.04 -1.65 7.04
CA LEU A 138 1.50 -2.81 7.79
C LEU A 138 3.01 -2.76 7.99
N ASN A 139 3.47 -2.99 9.22
CA ASN A 139 4.88 -2.93 9.55
C ASN A 139 5.50 -4.33 9.68
N ALA A 140 6.14 -4.75 8.58
CA ALA A 140 6.70 -6.10 8.45
C ALA A 140 7.82 -6.38 9.45
N ASP A 141 8.47 -5.36 10.00
CA ASP A 141 9.56 -5.52 10.95
C ASP A 141 9.07 -5.82 12.38
N VAL A 142 7.81 -5.50 12.68
CA VAL A 142 7.18 -5.70 14.00
C VAL A 142 5.87 -6.47 13.89
N TYR A 143 5.74 -7.33 12.87
CA TYR A 143 4.51 -8.07 12.57
C TYR A 143 3.90 -8.81 13.79
N GLU A 144 4.72 -9.21 14.77
CA GLU A 144 4.24 -9.90 15.98
C GLU A 144 3.42 -9.00 16.91
N THR A 145 3.67 -7.69 16.88
CA THR A 145 3.04 -6.69 17.73
C THR A 145 2.39 -5.56 16.94
N ASP A 146 2.27 -5.69 15.62
CA ASP A 146 1.66 -4.68 14.76
C ASP A 146 0.14 -4.59 15.03
N PRO A 147 -0.35 -3.48 15.62
CA PRO A 147 -1.76 -3.32 15.94
C PRO A 147 -2.65 -3.31 14.70
N GLU A 148 -2.17 -2.85 13.54
CA GLU A 148 -2.97 -2.84 12.32
C GLU A 148 -3.06 -4.24 11.70
N LEU A 149 -2.00 -5.06 11.78
CA LEU A 149 -2.11 -6.47 11.41
C LEU A 149 -3.12 -7.20 12.30
N GLU A 150 -3.07 -6.98 13.62
CA GLU A 150 -4.01 -7.58 14.57
C GLU A 150 -5.47 -7.17 14.28
N LYS A 151 -5.69 -5.93 13.88
CA LYS A 151 -7.01 -5.44 13.47
C LYS A 151 -7.50 -6.10 12.18
N ILE A 152 -6.66 -6.17 11.14
CA ILE A 152 -6.99 -6.90 9.90
C ILE A 152 -7.34 -8.36 10.21
N ARG A 153 -6.56 -9.01 11.08
CA ARG A 153 -6.83 -10.40 11.49
C ARG A 153 -8.17 -10.54 12.19
N LYS A 154 -8.54 -9.61 13.08
CA LYS A 154 -9.84 -9.61 13.76
C LYS A 154 -11.00 -9.37 12.79
N ASP A 155 -10.87 -8.37 11.93
CA ASP A 155 -11.93 -7.96 11.00
C ASP A 155 -12.24 -9.05 9.96
N HIS A 156 -11.20 -9.78 9.51
CA HIS A 156 -11.34 -10.86 8.52
C HIS A 156 -11.40 -12.26 9.12
N GLY A 157 -11.25 -12.41 10.44
CA GLY A 157 -11.27 -13.72 11.11
C GLY A 157 -10.05 -14.61 10.83
N TYR A 158 -8.89 -14.02 10.55
CA TYR A 158 -7.64 -14.75 10.33
C TYR A 158 -7.06 -15.30 11.64
N SER A 159 -7.62 -16.42 12.08
CA SER A 159 -7.31 -17.07 13.35
C SER A 159 -5.98 -17.84 13.36
N TYR A 160 -5.48 -18.25 12.18
CA TYR A 160 -4.22 -18.98 12.05
C TYR A 160 -3.17 -18.16 11.30
N MET A 161 -1.91 -18.25 11.75
CA MET A 161 -0.77 -17.75 11.00
C MET A 161 0.47 -18.61 11.22
N ASP A 162 1.32 -18.69 10.20
CA ASP A 162 2.70 -19.16 10.32
C ASP A 162 3.63 -18.41 9.37
N ILE A 163 4.94 -18.64 9.52
CA ILE A 163 5.97 -18.02 8.68
C ILE A 163 6.58 -19.08 7.77
N ILE A 164 6.64 -18.78 6.48
CA ILE A 164 7.41 -19.55 5.50
C ILE A 164 8.53 -18.70 4.93
N THR A 165 9.71 -19.29 4.82
CA THR A 165 10.84 -18.71 4.12
C THR A 165 11.12 -19.54 2.87
N ILE A 166 10.98 -18.93 1.70
CA ILE A 166 11.27 -19.54 0.41
C ILE A 166 12.65 -19.05 -0.01
N HIS A 167 13.66 -19.88 0.30
CA HIS A 167 15.05 -19.70 -0.10
C HIS A 167 15.66 -21.06 -0.38
N ARG A 168 16.63 -21.12 -1.29
CA ARG A 168 17.31 -22.38 -1.63
C ARG A 168 17.96 -23.06 -0.42
N ASP A 169 18.51 -22.27 0.49
CA ASP A 169 19.24 -22.80 1.65
C ASP A 169 18.34 -23.16 2.84
N THR A 170 17.13 -22.61 2.93
CA THR A 170 16.26 -22.78 4.10
C THR A 170 15.03 -23.64 3.82
N LEU A 171 14.59 -23.72 2.57
CA LEU A 171 13.42 -24.51 2.18
C LEU A 171 13.84 -25.91 1.73
N SER A 172 13.47 -26.93 2.51
CA SER A 172 13.63 -28.32 2.09
C SER A 172 12.86 -28.61 0.80
N ASN A 173 13.50 -29.34 -0.11
CA ASN A 173 13.01 -29.63 -1.47
C ASN A 173 12.63 -28.36 -2.25
N TYR A 174 13.44 -27.31 -2.13
CA TYR A 174 13.19 -25.99 -2.74
C TYR A 174 12.74 -26.08 -4.20
N GLU A 175 13.51 -26.76 -5.06
CA GLU A 175 13.22 -26.85 -6.51
C GLU A 175 11.87 -27.54 -6.80
N GLU A 176 11.55 -28.61 -6.07
CA GLU A 176 10.28 -29.34 -6.23
C GLU A 176 9.10 -28.51 -5.75
N LYS A 177 9.24 -27.85 -4.59
CA LYS A 177 8.20 -26.99 -4.03
C LYS A 177 7.93 -25.77 -4.91
N LEU A 178 8.98 -25.13 -5.42
CA LEU A 178 8.85 -23.98 -6.30
C LEU A 178 8.13 -24.35 -7.59
N LYS A 179 8.43 -25.53 -8.15
CA LYS A 179 7.68 -26.07 -9.28
C LYS A 179 6.19 -26.27 -8.96
N VAL A 180 5.87 -26.85 -7.80
CA VAL A 180 4.47 -27.02 -7.36
C VAL A 180 3.76 -25.68 -7.17
N PHE A 181 4.43 -24.68 -6.59
CA PHE A 181 3.86 -23.35 -6.42
C PHE A 181 3.64 -22.62 -7.77
N PHE A 182 4.47 -22.91 -8.77
CA PHE A 182 4.40 -22.29 -10.08
C PHE A 182 3.42 -22.99 -11.05
N ASP A 183 3.10 -24.26 -10.82
CA ASP A 183 2.02 -24.93 -11.55
C ASP A 183 0.70 -24.17 -11.31
N GLU A 184 -0.06 -23.90 -12.37
CA GLU A 184 -1.34 -23.18 -12.25
C GLU A 184 -2.35 -24.00 -11.44
N HIS A 185 -2.84 -23.44 -10.34
CA HIS A 185 -3.73 -24.13 -9.41
C HIS A 185 -4.78 -23.19 -8.80
N LEU A 186 -5.72 -23.78 -8.05
CA LEU A 186 -6.64 -23.07 -7.16
C LEU A 186 -6.65 -23.71 -5.77
N HIS A 187 -7.19 -22.95 -4.82
CA HIS A 187 -7.52 -23.42 -3.47
C HIS A 187 -9.03 -23.34 -3.22
N LEU A 188 -9.50 -24.13 -2.25
CA LEU A 188 -10.92 -24.12 -1.84
C LEU A 188 -11.23 -23.06 -0.77
N ASP A 189 -10.19 -22.49 -0.19
CA ASP A 189 -10.19 -21.40 0.76
C ASP A 189 -9.34 -20.25 0.19
N ASP A 190 -9.44 -19.08 0.81
CA ASP A 190 -8.63 -17.92 0.42
C ASP A 190 -7.14 -18.17 0.69
N GLU A 191 -6.29 -17.72 -0.24
CA GLU A 191 -4.85 -17.71 -0.07
C GLU A 191 -4.38 -16.33 0.39
N ILE A 192 -4.09 -16.19 1.68
CA ILE A 192 -3.61 -14.92 2.26
C ILE A 192 -2.10 -14.97 2.52
N ARG A 193 -1.39 -13.94 2.06
CA ARG A 193 0.07 -13.80 2.19
C ARG A 193 0.43 -12.38 2.58
N TYR A 194 1.30 -12.23 3.57
CA TYR A 194 1.90 -10.96 3.96
C TYR A 194 3.42 -11.07 3.86
N ILE A 195 4.04 -10.30 2.97
CA ILE A 195 5.48 -10.37 2.70
C ILE A 195 6.24 -9.64 3.80
N LEU A 196 7.00 -10.39 4.58
CA LEU A 196 7.82 -9.89 5.67
C LEU A 196 9.22 -9.47 5.21
N ASP A 197 9.72 -10.08 4.14
CA ASP A 197 11.01 -9.76 3.54
C ASP A 197 11.13 -10.32 2.12
N GLY A 198 12.05 -9.77 1.33
CA GLY A 198 12.28 -10.16 -0.07
C GLY A 198 11.16 -9.73 -1.02
N THR A 199 11.02 -10.48 -2.12
CA THR A 199 10.08 -10.16 -3.21
C THR A 199 9.41 -11.42 -3.75
N ALA A 200 8.19 -11.28 -4.24
CA ALA A 200 7.38 -12.37 -4.77
C ALA A 200 6.56 -11.93 -5.99
N TYR A 201 6.24 -12.90 -6.85
CA TYR A 201 5.26 -12.72 -7.92
C TYR A 201 4.09 -13.68 -7.72
N PHE A 202 2.88 -13.14 -7.75
CA PHE A 202 1.65 -13.92 -7.89
C PHE A 202 1.07 -13.63 -9.27
N ASP A 203 0.96 -14.66 -10.11
CA ASP A 203 0.25 -14.53 -11.37
C ASP A 203 -1.19 -15.01 -11.16
N VAL A 204 -2.18 -14.24 -11.61
CA VAL A 204 -3.61 -14.57 -11.53
C VAL A 204 -4.26 -14.47 -12.92
N ARG A 205 -5.35 -15.23 -13.13
CA ARG A 205 -6.15 -15.12 -14.36
C ARG A 205 -7.15 -13.97 -14.29
N ASP A 206 -7.18 -13.14 -15.32
CA ASP A 206 -8.24 -12.14 -15.52
C ASP A 206 -9.55 -12.77 -16.08
N LYS A 207 -10.57 -11.95 -16.35
CA LYS A 207 -11.86 -12.41 -16.89
C LYS A 207 -11.77 -13.02 -18.29
N GLU A 208 -10.74 -12.68 -19.06
CA GLU A 208 -10.46 -13.21 -20.39
C GLU A 208 -9.47 -14.39 -20.34
N ASP A 209 -9.19 -14.90 -19.15
CA ASP A 209 -8.24 -15.99 -18.90
C ASP A 209 -6.79 -15.64 -19.30
N ARG A 210 -6.42 -14.36 -19.25
CA ARG A 210 -5.04 -13.88 -19.46
C ARG A 210 -4.31 -13.76 -18.13
N TRP A 211 -2.99 -13.93 -18.15
CA TRP A 211 -2.16 -13.76 -16.96
C TRP A 211 -1.97 -12.28 -16.61
N ILE A 212 -2.22 -11.94 -15.35
CA ILE A 212 -1.80 -10.70 -14.71
C ILE A 212 -0.75 -11.05 -13.67
N ARG A 213 0.44 -10.44 -13.76
CA ARG A 213 1.51 -10.58 -12.77
C ARG A 213 1.39 -9.49 -11.72
N ILE A 214 1.31 -9.89 -10.46
CA ILE A 214 1.30 -9.01 -9.29
C ILE A 214 2.68 -9.12 -8.63
N ALA A 215 3.44 -8.03 -8.64
CA ALA A 215 4.70 -7.93 -7.92
C ALA A 215 4.43 -7.55 -6.47
N MET A 216 4.99 -8.31 -5.54
CA MET A 216 4.83 -8.13 -4.10
C MET A 216 6.21 -7.91 -3.47
N ASN A 217 6.32 -6.92 -2.59
CA ASN A 217 7.51 -6.54 -1.84
C ASN A 217 7.25 -6.63 -0.33
N LYS A 218 8.30 -6.51 0.48
CA LYS A 218 8.18 -6.35 1.94
C LYS A 218 7.12 -5.29 2.29
N GLY A 219 6.19 -5.65 3.18
CA GLY A 219 5.08 -4.79 3.60
C GLY A 219 3.78 -5.06 2.83
N ASP A 220 3.81 -5.75 1.69
CA ASP A 220 2.61 -6.02 0.91
C ASP A 220 1.84 -7.24 1.46
N MET A 221 0.53 -7.08 1.63
CA MET A 221 -0.40 -8.17 1.97
C MET A 221 -1.41 -8.37 0.84
N ILE A 222 -1.62 -9.63 0.45
CA ILE A 222 -2.58 -10.02 -0.58
C ILE A 222 -3.50 -11.12 -0.08
N THR A 223 -4.75 -11.10 -0.56
CA THR A 223 -5.72 -12.19 -0.43
C THR A 223 -6.15 -12.61 -1.83
N LEU A 224 -5.85 -13.86 -2.21
CA LEU A 224 -6.33 -14.47 -3.43
C LEU A 224 -7.62 -15.24 -3.11
N PRO A 225 -8.76 -14.88 -3.69
CA PRO A 225 -10.04 -15.46 -3.30
C PRO A 225 -10.13 -16.94 -3.70
N ALA A 226 -10.81 -17.74 -2.87
CA ALA A 226 -11.05 -19.15 -3.14
C ALA A 226 -11.62 -19.38 -4.55
N GLY A 227 -11.08 -20.36 -5.27
CA GLY A 227 -11.47 -20.68 -6.65
C GLY A 227 -10.82 -19.81 -7.76
N ILE A 228 -9.96 -18.84 -7.44
CA ILE A 228 -9.14 -18.16 -8.45
C ILE A 228 -8.00 -19.07 -8.94
N TYR A 229 -7.78 -19.12 -10.26
CA TYR A 229 -6.57 -19.73 -10.80
C TYR A 229 -5.39 -18.77 -10.62
N HIS A 230 -4.34 -19.28 -10.00
CA HIS A 230 -3.14 -18.52 -9.71
C HIS A 230 -1.90 -19.42 -9.69
N ARG A 231 -0.74 -18.78 -9.58
CA ARG A 231 0.55 -19.42 -9.32
C ARG A 231 1.50 -18.43 -8.65
N PHE A 232 2.55 -18.95 -8.03
CA PHE A 232 3.55 -18.17 -7.31
C PHE A 232 4.95 -18.47 -7.83
N THR A 233 5.81 -17.44 -7.86
CA THR A 233 7.26 -17.60 -8.02
C THR A 233 8.02 -16.52 -7.26
N VAL A 234 9.26 -16.80 -6.89
CA VAL A 234 10.25 -15.76 -6.57
C VAL A 234 10.89 -15.27 -7.87
N ASP A 235 11.61 -14.14 -7.85
CA ASP A 235 12.36 -13.69 -9.04
C ASP A 235 13.35 -14.80 -9.45
N GLU A 236 13.34 -15.18 -10.73
CA GLU A 236 14.30 -16.08 -11.34
C GLU A 236 14.88 -15.37 -12.57
N THR A 237 15.39 -14.15 -12.40
CA THR A 237 16.28 -13.62 -13.43
C THR A 237 17.55 -14.46 -13.45
N SER A 238 17.70 -15.28 -14.49
CA SER A 238 18.78 -16.23 -14.76
C SER A 238 20.19 -15.61 -14.93
N ASN A 239 20.39 -14.38 -14.43
CA ASN A 239 21.68 -13.70 -14.44
C ASN A 239 22.37 -13.93 -13.10
N GLU A 240 23.50 -14.65 -13.13
CA GLU A 240 24.35 -15.04 -11.99
C GLU A 240 24.78 -13.89 -11.06
N ARG A 241 24.52 -12.63 -11.42
CA ARG A 241 24.84 -11.44 -10.62
C ARG A 241 23.75 -11.00 -9.62
N ARG A 242 22.61 -11.69 -9.55
CA ARG A 242 21.46 -11.30 -8.69
C ARG A 242 21.03 -12.36 -7.67
N LEU A 243 21.97 -13.17 -7.18
CA LEU A 243 21.75 -14.24 -6.19
C LEU A 243 21.06 -13.82 -4.88
N LEU A 244 20.91 -12.51 -4.61
CA LEU A 244 20.21 -11.97 -3.43
C LEU A 244 18.70 -11.71 -3.64
N GLN A 245 18.13 -11.96 -4.83
CA GLN A 245 16.73 -11.64 -5.15
C GLN A 245 15.77 -12.85 -5.25
N ASN A 246 16.27 -14.08 -5.15
CA ASN A 246 15.44 -15.29 -5.24
C ASN A 246 14.94 -15.73 -3.86
N TYR A 247 14.36 -14.78 -3.12
CA TYR A 247 14.02 -14.96 -1.72
C TYR A 247 12.71 -14.26 -1.39
N THR A 248 11.87 -14.93 -0.61
CA THR A 248 10.83 -14.25 0.15
C THR A 248 10.65 -14.90 1.51
N LYS A 249 10.35 -14.08 2.51
CA LYS A 249 9.79 -14.51 3.78
C LYS A 249 8.37 -14.00 3.85
N ALA A 250 7.40 -14.90 3.95
CA ALA A 250 5.99 -14.55 3.98
C ALA A 250 5.34 -15.10 5.25
N MET A 251 4.50 -14.29 5.89
CA MET A 251 3.48 -14.78 6.78
C MET A 251 2.33 -15.32 5.95
N ARG A 252 1.84 -16.52 6.28
CA ARG A 252 0.63 -17.09 5.70
C ARG A 252 -0.47 -16.98 6.73
N LEU A 253 -1.64 -16.50 6.33
CA LEU A 253 -2.79 -16.33 7.21
C LEU A 253 -3.97 -17.17 6.72
N PHE A 254 -4.77 -17.70 7.65
CA PHE A 254 -5.94 -18.54 7.35
C PHE A 254 -7.11 -18.24 8.29
N VAL A 255 -8.31 -18.41 7.76
CA VAL A 255 -9.54 -18.53 8.55
C VAL A 255 -9.66 -19.98 9.01
N GLY A 256 -9.63 -20.23 10.32
CA GLY A 256 -9.66 -21.59 10.88
C GLY A 256 -8.34 -22.35 10.74
N GLU A 257 -8.42 -23.68 10.69
CA GLU A 257 -7.26 -24.54 10.48
C GLU A 257 -6.86 -24.57 8.99
N PRO A 258 -5.57 -24.45 8.65
CA PRO A 258 -5.15 -24.29 7.27
C PRO A 258 -5.24 -25.57 6.45
N VAL A 259 -5.75 -25.45 5.22
CA VAL A 259 -5.73 -26.51 4.20
C VAL A 259 -4.94 -26.04 2.99
N TRP A 260 -3.67 -26.46 2.90
CA TRP A 260 -2.72 -26.05 1.85
C TRP A 260 -2.90 -26.74 0.50
N LYS A 261 -3.97 -27.53 0.33
CA LYS A 261 -4.09 -28.42 -0.82
C LYS A 261 -4.37 -27.60 -2.08
N ALA A 262 -3.42 -27.62 -3.00
CA ALA A 262 -3.55 -27.07 -4.34
C ALA A 262 -4.28 -28.06 -5.26
N TYR A 263 -5.15 -27.54 -6.12
CA TYR A 263 -5.79 -28.28 -7.20
C TYR A 263 -5.36 -27.70 -8.53
N ASN A 264 -4.44 -28.40 -9.20
CA ASN A 264 -3.92 -27.97 -10.49
C ASN A 264 -5.03 -27.89 -11.52
N ARG A 265 -4.95 -26.88 -12.39
CA ARG A 265 -5.88 -26.74 -13.52
C ARG A 265 -5.76 -27.96 -14.47
N PRO A 266 -6.89 -28.53 -14.96
CA PRO A 266 -8.27 -28.12 -14.76
C PRO A 266 -8.89 -28.58 -13.42
N ALA A 267 -9.60 -27.65 -12.76
CA ALA A 267 -10.28 -27.85 -11.48
C ALA A 267 -11.69 -27.22 -11.47
N ASP A 268 -12.31 -27.05 -12.64
CA ASP A 268 -13.59 -26.33 -12.81
C ASP A 268 -14.83 -27.05 -12.24
N HIS A 269 -14.66 -28.31 -11.82
CA HIS A 269 -15.71 -29.11 -11.21
C HIS A 269 -15.99 -28.74 -9.74
N PHE A 270 -15.10 -27.99 -9.07
CA PHE A 270 -15.33 -27.55 -7.69
C PHE A 270 -16.41 -26.45 -7.61
N GLU A 271 -17.33 -26.59 -6.66
CA GLU A 271 -18.39 -25.62 -6.43
C GLU A 271 -17.85 -24.21 -6.16
N ILE A 272 -16.74 -24.10 -5.43
CA ILE A 272 -16.10 -22.82 -5.13
C ILE A 272 -15.60 -22.10 -6.38
N ARG A 273 -15.06 -22.84 -7.36
CA ARG A 273 -14.63 -22.30 -8.66
C ARG A 273 -15.81 -21.78 -9.46
N GLN A 274 -16.93 -22.50 -9.43
CA GLN A 274 -18.17 -22.07 -10.08
C GLN A 274 -18.74 -20.81 -9.44
N LYS A 275 -18.75 -20.72 -8.10
CA LYS A 275 -19.15 -19.52 -7.36
C LYS A 275 -18.25 -18.31 -7.68
N TYR A 276 -16.94 -18.51 -7.67
CA TYR A 276 -15.97 -17.47 -8.04
C TYR A 276 -16.22 -16.98 -9.47
N ALA A 277 -16.32 -17.89 -10.44
CA ALA A 277 -16.57 -17.53 -11.84
C ALA A 277 -17.90 -16.76 -12.02
N ALA A 278 -18.96 -17.14 -11.29
CA ALA A 278 -20.24 -16.44 -11.32
C ALA A 278 -20.14 -15.02 -10.71
N SER A 279 -19.31 -14.81 -9.69
CA SER A 279 -19.11 -13.48 -9.07
C SER A 279 -18.40 -12.47 -9.98
N LEU A 280 -17.78 -12.93 -11.07
CA LEU A 280 -17.10 -12.09 -12.05
C LEU A 280 -18.03 -11.58 -13.17
N GLN A 281 -19.28 -12.07 -13.26
CA GLN A 281 -20.29 -11.66 -14.24
C GLN A 281 -21.05 -10.42 -13.76
#